data_AF-T1AJR6-F1
#
_entry.id   AF-T1AJR6-F1
#
_cell.length_a   1.000
_cell.length_b   1.000
_cell.length_c   1.000
_cell.angle_alpha   90.00
_cell.angle_beta   90.00
_cell.angle_gamma   90.00
#
_symmetry.space_group_name_H-M   'P 1'
#
loop_
_entity.id
_entity.type
_entity.pdbx_description
1 polymer ?
#
loop_
_entity_poly.entity_id
_entity_poly.type
_entity_poly.pdbx_seq_one_letter_code
_entity_poly.pdbx_strand_id
1 'polypeptide(L)'
;MNGKAPPLGAPELVALEAYSYWMAQGAPTGTKLVGAGYPKLPKPAQGWDYARGKQVYASHCALCHAADGQGLLVDGKTWFPP
;
A
#
# COMPACT_ATOMS: atom_id res chain seq x y z
N MET A 1 6.27 7.90 -0.40
CA MET A 1 5.79 9.26 -0.07
C MET A 1 7.00 10.19 -0.12
N ASN A 2 7.13 11.03 -1.14
CA ASN A 2 8.33 11.82 -1.41
C ASN A 2 8.13 13.31 -1.03
N GLY A 3 7.59 13.56 0.17
CA GLY A 3 7.28 14.90 0.68
C GLY A 3 7.60 15.04 2.17
N LYS A 4 7.13 16.12 2.80
CA LYS A 4 7.24 16.32 4.25
C LYS A 4 5.92 15.95 4.92
N ALA A 5 5.99 15.32 6.09
CA ALA A 5 4.81 15.09 6.90
C ALA A 5 4.16 16.45 7.27
N PRO A 6 2.81 16.54 7.27
CA PRO A 6 2.14 17.72 7.79
C PRO A 6 2.49 17.94 9.28
N PRO A 7 2.43 19.18 9.78
CA PRO A 7 2.64 19.45 11.20
C PRO A 7 1.51 18.84 12.05
N LEU A 8 1.81 18.54 13.31
CA LEU A 8 0.81 18.04 14.26
C LEU A 8 -0.35 19.04 14.37
N GLY A 9 -1.59 18.52 14.41
CA GLY A 9 -2.80 19.35 14.46
C GLY A 9 -3.17 20.02 13.13
N ALA A 10 -2.42 19.79 12.04
CA ALA A 10 -2.84 20.22 10.70
C ALA A 10 -4.24 19.64 10.38
N PRO A 11 -5.13 20.41 9.72
CA PRO A 11 -6.48 19.95 9.37
C PRO A 11 -6.50 18.61 8.63
N GLU A 12 -5.51 18.34 7.77
CA GLU A 12 -5.38 17.09 7.02
C GLU A 12 -5.10 15.89 7.92
N LEU A 13 -4.22 16.04 8.92
CA LEU A 13 -3.94 14.97 9.88
C LEU A 13 -5.13 14.73 10.79
N VAL A 14 -5.77 15.80 11.29
CA VAL A 14 -6.98 15.69 12.11
C VAL A 14 -8.10 14.96 11.35
N ALA A 15 -8.26 15.26 10.06
CA ALA A 15 -9.25 14.58 9.22
C ALA A 15 -8.95 13.07 9.06
N LEU A 16 -7.68 12.71 8.82
CA LEU A 16 -7.25 11.32 8.70
C LEU A 16 -7.42 10.55 10.03
N GLU A 17 -7.11 11.19 11.16
CA GLU A 17 -7.31 10.64 12.50
C GLU A 17 -8.80 10.41 12.80
N ALA A 18 -9.64 11.40 12.53
CA ALA A 18 -11.09 11.29 12.71
C ALA A 18 -11.71 10.17 11.86
N TYR A 19 -11.28 10.04 10.60
CA TYR A 19 -11.72 8.96 9.73
C TYR A 19 -11.28 7.59 10.25
N SER A 20 -10.03 7.47 10.69
CA SER A 20 -9.49 6.23 11.27
C SER A 20 -10.22 5.85 12.57
N TYR A 21 -10.55 6.85 13.40
CA TYR A 21 -11.36 6.66 14.60
C TYR A 21 -12.77 6.17 14.27
N TRP A 22 -13.43 6.75 13.27
CA TRP A 22 -14.74 6.31 12.80
C TRP A 22 -14.72 4.86 12.30
N MET A 23 -13.72 4.48 11.49
CA MET A 23 -13.55 3.09 11.03
C MET A 23 -13.33 2.09 12.18
N ALA A 24 -12.76 2.54 13.30
CA ALA A 24 -12.48 1.71 14.47
C ALA A 24 -13.68 1.59 15.44
N GLN A 25 -14.85 2.11 15.10
CA GLN A 25 -16.01 2.07 15.97
C GLN A 25 -16.37 0.63 16.38
N GLY A 26 -16.46 0.38 17.70
CA GLY A 26 -16.73 -0.94 18.27
C GLY A 26 -15.50 -1.84 18.44
N ALA A 27 -14.33 -1.43 17.95
CA ALA A 27 -13.08 -2.17 18.19
C ALA A 27 -12.55 -1.94 19.62
N PRO A 28 -12.00 -2.97 20.28
CA PRO A 28 -11.38 -2.80 21.60
C PRO A 28 -10.09 -1.99 21.53
N THR A 29 -9.96 -1.00 22.41
CA THR A 29 -8.72 -0.22 22.56
C THR A 29 -7.58 -1.11 23.06
N GLY A 30 -6.35 -0.84 22.60
CA GLY A 30 -5.14 -1.50 23.09
C GLY A 30 -4.95 -2.95 22.63
N THR A 31 -5.79 -3.44 21.71
CA THR A 31 -5.73 -4.82 21.22
C THR A 31 -5.34 -4.86 19.75
N LYS A 32 -4.53 -5.86 19.36
CA LYS A 32 -4.26 -6.14 17.95
C LYS A 32 -5.44 -6.90 17.34
N LEU A 33 -6.11 -6.27 16.39
CA LEU A 33 -7.25 -6.88 15.68
C LEU A 33 -6.81 -8.01 14.74
N VAL A 34 -7.70 -8.97 14.52
CA VAL A 34 -7.52 -10.00 13.48
C VAL A 34 -7.49 -9.32 12.12
N GLY A 35 -6.50 -9.68 11.29
CA GLY A 35 -6.28 -9.04 9.98
C GLY A 35 -5.48 -7.73 10.02
N ALA A 36 -5.03 -7.27 11.19
CA ALA A 36 -4.22 -6.05 11.27
C ALA A 36 -2.81 -6.24 10.68
N GLY A 37 -2.49 -5.41 9.68
CA GLY A 37 -1.19 -5.39 8.99
C GLY A 37 -0.99 -6.53 8.00
N TYR A 38 0.22 -6.64 7.44
CA TYR A 38 0.57 -7.75 6.53
C TYR A 38 1.18 -8.91 7.30
N PRO A 39 0.81 -10.17 6.98
CA PRO A 39 1.43 -11.33 7.58
C PRO A 39 2.91 -11.40 7.17
N LYS A 40 3.78 -11.73 8.14
CA LYS A 40 5.18 -11.98 7.84
C LYS A 40 5.31 -13.35 7.18
N LEU A 41 5.82 -13.38 5.96
CA LEU A 41 6.11 -14.62 5.25
C LEU A 41 7.49 -15.18 5.64
N PRO A 42 7.66 -16.51 5.69
CA PRO A 42 8.97 -17.12 5.83
C PRO A 42 9.85 -16.77 4.63
N LYS A 43 11.17 -16.69 4.84
CA LYS A 43 12.09 -16.50 3.72
C LYS A 43 12.03 -17.70 2.79
N PRO A 44 11.90 -17.52 1.46
CA PRO A 44 11.92 -18.63 0.53
C PRO A 44 13.30 -19.31 0.55
N ALA A 45 13.32 -20.65 0.51
CA ALA A 45 14.57 -21.43 0.55
C ALA A 45 15.52 -21.08 -0.59
N GLN A 46 14.97 -20.74 -1.77
CA GLN A 46 15.72 -20.37 -2.97
C GLN A 46 16.19 -18.90 -2.98
N GLY A 47 15.90 -18.12 -1.94
CA GLY A 47 16.16 -16.68 -1.91
C GLY A 47 15.36 -15.89 -2.95
N TRP A 48 15.69 -14.61 -3.10
CA TRP A 48 15.15 -13.73 -4.15
C TRP A 48 16.01 -13.74 -5.42
N ASP A 49 15.39 -13.47 -6.56
CA ASP A 49 16.07 -13.38 -7.85
C ASP A 49 15.31 -12.37 -8.74
N TYR A 50 16.00 -11.33 -9.20
CA TYR A 50 15.40 -10.27 -10.02
C TYR A 50 15.04 -10.74 -11.43
N ALA A 51 15.79 -11.64 -12.04
CA ALA A 51 15.49 -12.18 -13.36
C ALA A 51 14.22 -13.03 -13.30
N ARG A 52 14.08 -13.89 -12.29
CA ARG A 52 12.85 -14.66 -12.03
C ARG A 52 11.68 -13.72 -11.69
N GLY A 53 11.92 -12.73 -10.84
CA GLY A 53 10.91 -11.72 -10.47
C GLY A 53 10.40 -10.92 -11.69
N LYS A 54 11.27 -10.56 -12.62
CA LYS A 54 10.90 -9.86 -13.86
C LYS A 54 9.92 -10.67 -14.71
N GLN A 55 10.11 -11.99 -14.80
CA GLN A 55 9.19 -12.88 -15.53
C GLN A 55 7.81 -12.91 -14.87
N VAL A 56 7.77 -13.08 -13.54
CA VAL A 56 6.52 -13.04 -12.76
C VAL A 56 5.79 -11.71 -12.94
N TYR A 57 6.52 -10.59 -12.86
CA TYR A 57 5.95 -9.25 -13.04
C TYR A 57 5.32 -9.08 -14.42
N ALA A 58 6.03 -9.47 -15.48
CA ALA A 58 5.53 -9.40 -16.84
C ALA A 58 4.26 -10.24 -17.05
N SER A 59 4.18 -11.41 -16.41
CA SER A 59 3.03 -12.32 -16.56
C SER A 59 1.82 -11.98 -15.69
N HIS A 60 2.00 -11.31 -14.54
CA HIS A 60 0.94 -11.20 -13.53
C HIS A 60 0.70 -9.79 -12.99
N CYS A 61 1.61 -8.84 -13.22
CA CYS A 61 1.55 -7.51 -12.62
C CYS A 61 1.45 -6.40 -13.67
N ALA A 62 2.17 -6.56 -14.79
CA ALA A 62 2.34 -5.54 -15.82
C ALA A 62 1.03 -5.14 -16.53
N LEU A 63 -0.01 -5.97 -16.46
CA LEU A 63 -1.32 -5.61 -17.02
C LEU A 63 -1.90 -4.35 -16.36
N CYS A 64 -1.70 -4.18 -15.05
CA CYS A 64 -2.22 -3.03 -14.30
C CYS A 64 -1.12 -2.02 -13.98
N HIS A 65 0.08 -2.50 -13.62
CA HIS A 65 1.21 -1.65 -13.22
C HIS A 65 2.09 -1.20 -14.42
N ALA A 66 1.73 -1.60 -15.64
CA ALA A 66 2.48 -1.46 -16.88
C ALA A 66 3.87 -2.15 -16.87
N ALA A 67 4.62 -2.04 -17.97
CA ALA A 67 5.91 -2.71 -18.13
C ALA A 67 7.04 -2.11 -17.27
N ASP A 68 6.94 -0.82 -16.96
CA ASP A 68 7.92 0.02 -16.26
C ASP A 68 7.43 0.52 -14.88
N GLY A 69 6.26 0.08 -14.42
CA GLY A 69 5.80 0.34 -13.06
C GLY A 69 5.28 1.76 -12.82
N GLN A 70 4.89 2.51 -13.86
CA GLN A 70 4.19 3.80 -13.71
C GLN A 70 2.68 3.66 -13.47
N GLY A 71 2.12 2.46 -13.58
CA GLY A 71 0.68 2.25 -13.48
C GLY A 71 -0.06 2.80 -14.70
N LEU A 72 -1.30 3.21 -14.53
CA LEU A 72 -2.13 3.77 -15.59
C LEU A 72 -2.77 5.08 -15.15
N LEU A 73 -2.53 6.13 -15.92
CA LEU A 73 -3.23 7.40 -15.81
C LEU A 73 -4.07 7.63 -17.07
N VAL A 74 -5.32 8.05 -16.88
CA VAL A 74 -6.22 8.49 -17.96
C VAL A 74 -6.76 9.86 -17.58
N ASP A 75 -6.59 10.84 -18.46
CA ASP A 75 -7.00 12.23 -18.23
C ASP A 75 -6.48 12.82 -16.90
N GLY A 76 -5.23 12.51 -16.56
CA GLY A 76 -4.57 12.97 -15.33
C GLY A 76 -5.07 12.31 -14.04
N LYS A 77 -5.95 11.32 -14.14
CA LYS A 77 -6.44 10.53 -12.99
C LYS A 77 -5.78 9.17 -12.94
N THR A 78 -5.33 8.76 -11.77
CA THR A 78 -4.78 7.42 -11.53
C THR A 78 -5.91 6.39 -11.62
N TRP A 79 -5.81 5.50 -12.62
CA TRP A 79 -6.69 4.34 -12.78
C TRP A 79 -6.06 3.09 -12.15
N PHE A 80 -4.78 2.87 -12.41
CA PHE A 80 -3.98 1.88 -11.70
C PHE A 80 -2.78 2.58 -11.08
N PRO A 81 -2.55 2.43 -9.76
CA PRO A 81 -1.39 3.04 -9.12
C PRO A 81 -0.09 2.38 -9.64
N PRO A 82 1.03 3.13 -9.66
CA PRO A 82 2.37 2.55 -9.86
C PRO A 82 2.66 1.48 -8.81
#